data_AF-A0A383AT51-F1
#
_entry.id   AF-A0A383AT51-F1
#
_cell.length_a   1.000
_cell.length_b   1.000
_cell.length_c   1.000
_cell.angle_alpha   90.00
_cell.angle_beta   90.00
_cell.angle_gamma   90.00
#
_symmetry.space_group_name_H-M   'P 1'
#
loop_
_entity.id
_entity.type
_entity.pdbx_description
1 polymer ?
#
loop_
_entity_poly.entity_id
_entity_poly.type
_entity_poly.pdbx_seq_one_letter_code
_entity_poly.pdbx_strand_id
1 'polypeptide(L)'
;MSIHLLQLVSFRNHDIREFTFIQGLTVIWGENGSGKTAVLEAIHTLSFGKSFRTHKQREMIRDSDESLVIRGDFLSNKHPDNVAVEVKRSSGQKLKLNGNTLSGRKELIGRNNVVVLSPEEQSITKGAPAERRKFFDKMFSMSSHNYVD
;
A
#
# COMPACT_ATOMS: atom_id res chain seq x y z
N MET A 1 1.56 -4.77 -14.61
CA MET A 1 0.39 -4.06 -14.08
C MET A 1 0.86 -2.69 -13.60
N SER A 2 0.12 -1.63 -13.89
CA SER A 2 0.50 -0.26 -13.52
C SER A 2 -0.63 0.41 -12.77
N ILE A 3 -0.32 1.19 -11.74
CA ILE A 3 -1.30 2.12 -11.17
C ILE A 3 -1.53 3.25 -12.17
N HIS A 4 -2.78 3.67 -12.34
CA HIS A 4 -3.18 4.78 -13.20
C HIS A 4 -3.74 5.96 -12.38
N LEU A 5 -4.50 5.67 -11.33
CA LEU A 5 -5.06 6.68 -10.44
C LEU A 5 -4.74 6.32 -8.99
N LEU A 6 -4.41 7.33 -8.17
CA LEU A 6 -4.34 7.22 -6.72
C LEU A 6 -5.08 8.41 -6.10
N GLN A 7 -6.04 8.12 -5.23
CA GLN A 7 -6.78 9.12 -4.46
C GLN A 7 -6.51 8.90 -2.97
N LEU A 8 -6.18 9.99 -2.28
CA LEU A 8 -5.91 10.03 -0.85
C LEU A 8 -6.89 10.99 -0.18
N VAL A 9 -7.53 10.54 0.89
CA VAL A 9 -8.37 11.36 1.77
C VAL A 9 -7.94 11.10 3.21
N SER A 10 -7.60 12.17 3.94
CA SER A 10 -7.21 12.14 5.35
C SER A 10 -6.08 11.14 5.66
N PHE A 11 -5.09 11.06 4.76
CA PHE A 11 -4.01 10.07 4.82
C PHE A 11 -2.65 10.75 5.08
N ARG A 12 -2.02 10.44 6.20
CA ARG A 12 -0.77 11.05 6.66
C ARG A 12 -0.87 12.58 6.63
N ASN A 13 0.02 13.24 5.90
CA ASN A 13 0.04 14.69 5.75
C ASN A 13 -0.81 15.19 4.56
N HIS A 14 -1.54 14.32 3.86
CA HIS A 14 -2.44 14.66 2.77
C HIS A 14 -3.88 14.78 3.27
N ASP A 15 -4.52 15.91 2.97
CA ASP A 15 -5.95 16.11 3.24
C ASP A 15 -6.75 15.46 2.11
N ILE A 16 -6.86 16.11 0.95
CA ILE A 16 -7.37 15.50 -0.28
C ILE A 16 -6.32 15.65 -1.37
N ARG A 17 -5.92 14.53 -1.98
CA ARG A 17 -5.00 14.50 -3.12
C ARG A 17 -5.40 13.44 -4.13
N GLU A 18 -5.15 13.75 -5.39
CA GLU A 18 -5.31 12.84 -6.51
C GLU A 18 -4.03 12.88 -7.36
N PHE A 19 -3.59 11.71 -7.80
CA PHE A 19 -2.43 11.55 -8.67
C PHE A 19 -2.83 10.66 -9.85
N THR A 20 -2.60 11.14 -11.06
CA THR A 20 -2.70 10.33 -12.28
C THR A 20 -1.30 9.93 -12.72
N PHE A 21 -1.11 8.64 -12.98
CA PHE A 21 0.15 8.05 -13.40
C PHE A 21 0.07 7.62 -14.86
N ILE A 22 1.19 7.81 -15.55
CA ILE A 22 1.42 7.27 -16.89
C ILE A 22 2.24 5.98 -16.80
N GLN A 23 2.19 5.19 -17.87
CA GLN A 23 3.04 4.01 -17.97
C GLN A 23 4.51 4.40 -17.99
N GLY A 24 5.33 3.66 -17.25
CA GLY A 24 6.78 3.85 -17.19
C GLY A 24 7.22 4.53 -15.90
N LEU A 25 8.19 5.44 -16.01
CA LEU A 25 8.83 6.07 -14.87
C LEU A 25 8.04 7.29 -14.40
N THR A 26 7.66 7.31 -13.12
CA THR A 26 7.15 8.50 -12.45
C THR A 26 8.15 8.98 -11.41
N VAL A 27 8.50 10.26 -11.45
CA VAL A 27 9.40 10.89 -10.47
C VAL A 27 8.58 11.77 -9.52
N ILE A 28 8.61 11.45 -8.23
CA ILE A 28 7.99 12.24 -7.17
C ILE A 28 9.09 13.00 -6.42
N TRP A 29 9.08 14.33 -6.49
CA TRP A 29 10.12 15.19 -5.91
C TRP A 29 9.52 16.31 -5.05
N GLY A 30 10.38 17.00 -4.30
CA GLY A 30 10.02 18.08 -3.39
C GLY A 30 10.75 18.00 -2.05
N GLU A 31 10.45 18.92 -1.15
CA GLU A 31 11.13 19.03 0.15
C GLU A 31 10.89 17.83 1.08
N ASN A 32 11.78 17.64 2.06
CA ASN A 32 11.57 16.64 3.10
C ASN A 32 10.30 16.95 3.89
N GLY A 33 9.52 15.91 4.21
CA GLY A 33 8.23 16.09 4.88
C GLY A 33 7.06 16.45 3.95
N SER A 34 7.28 16.67 2.65
CA SER A 34 6.19 17.00 1.71
C SER A 34 5.20 15.86 1.43
N GLY A 35 5.44 14.65 1.95
CA GLY A 35 4.55 13.50 1.79
C GLY A 35 4.90 12.56 0.62
N LYS A 36 6.09 12.67 0.03
CA LYS A 36 6.57 11.76 -1.03
C LYS A 36 6.49 10.29 -0.62
N THR A 37 7.05 9.96 0.55
CA THR A 37 7.00 8.60 1.11
C THR A 37 5.57 8.16 1.43
N ALA A 38 4.67 9.10 1.76
CA ALA A 38 3.26 8.78 1.99
C ALA A 38 2.59 8.30 0.69
N VAL A 39 2.89 8.91 -0.46
CA VAL A 39 2.38 8.43 -1.76
C VAL A 39 2.82 6.98 -2.03
N LEU A 40 4.09 6.66 -1.79
CA LEU A 40 4.60 5.28 -1.93
C LEU A 40 3.96 4.32 -0.92
N GLU A 41 3.76 4.77 0.32
CA GLU A 41 3.07 4.03 1.38
C GLU A 41 1.64 3.69 1.01
N ALA A 42 0.92 4.63 0.38
CA ALA A 42 -0.44 4.42 -0.07
C ALA A 42 -0.52 3.35 -1.17
N ILE A 43 0.36 3.42 -2.18
CA ILE A 43 0.44 2.44 -3.26
C ILE A 43 0.72 1.04 -2.70
N HIS A 44 1.71 0.90 -1.81
CA HIS A 44 1.97 -0.38 -1.14
C HIS A 44 0.77 -0.85 -0.31
N THR A 45 0.09 0.06 0.39
CA THR A 45 -1.07 -0.30 1.22
C THR A 45 -2.21 -0.87 0.38
N LEU A 46 -2.43 -0.38 -0.84
CA LEU A 46 -3.40 -0.96 -1.78
C LEU A 46 -3.01 -2.37 -2.25
N SER A 47 -1.72 -2.68 -2.31
CA SER A 47 -1.21 -4.00 -2.72
C SER A 47 -1.23 -5.05 -1.60
N PHE A 48 -0.93 -4.65 -0.36
CA PHE A 48 -0.78 -5.57 0.78
C PHE A 48 -1.88 -5.48 1.83
N GLY A 49 -2.76 -4.48 1.72
CA GLY A 49 -3.70 -4.11 2.76
C GLY A 49 -3.01 -3.65 4.06
N LYS A 50 -1.75 -3.23 4.03
CA LYS A 50 -1.03 -2.69 5.20
C LYS A 50 0.11 -1.75 4.79
N SER A 51 0.40 -0.78 5.66
CA SER A 51 1.60 0.04 5.56
C SER A 51 2.90 -0.78 5.68
N PHE A 52 3.94 -0.36 4.97
CA PHE A 52 5.31 -0.86 5.17
C PHE A 52 6.04 -0.14 6.31
N ARG A 53 5.51 0.99 6.81
CA ARG A 53 6.14 1.84 7.86
C ARG A 53 5.58 1.58 9.25
N THR A 54 4.29 1.24 9.37
CA THR A 54 3.63 0.98 10.66
C THR A 54 2.71 -0.23 10.61
N HIS A 55 2.66 -0.97 11.70
CA HIS A 55 1.68 -2.04 11.91
C HIS A 55 0.32 -1.49 12.34
N LYS A 56 0.26 -0.29 12.93
CA LYS A 56 -0.95 0.32 13.46
C LYS A 56 -1.61 1.19 12.39
N GLN A 57 -2.57 0.62 11.66
CA GLN A 57 -3.21 1.31 10.53
C GLN A 57 -3.89 2.63 10.91
N ARG A 58 -4.35 2.78 12.17
CA ARG A 58 -4.93 4.05 12.68
C ARG A 58 -3.93 5.21 12.71
N GLU A 59 -2.63 4.94 12.80
CA GLU A 59 -1.58 5.97 12.75
C GLU A 59 -1.34 6.52 11.33
N MET A 60 -2.01 5.94 10.32
CA MET A 60 -2.01 6.50 8.97
C MET A 60 -3.06 7.60 8.78
N ILE A 61 -4.04 7.70 9.69
CA ILE A 61 -5.09 8.73 9.62
C ILE A 61 -4.43 10.07 9.92
N ARG A 62 -4.73 11.09 9.11
CA ARG A 62 -4.32 12.48 9.34
C ARG A 62 -4.74 12.92 10.75
N ASP A 63 -3.92 13.76 11.37
CA ASP A 63 -4.21 14.24 12.72
C ASP A 63 -5.56 14.97 12.77
N SER A 64 -6.29 14.74 13.86
CA SER A 64 -7.65 15.25 14.10
C SER A 64 -8.78 14.70 13.20
N ASP A 65 -8.47 13.81 12.24
CA ASP A 65 -9.50 13.13 11.44
C ASP A 65 -9.91 11.78 12.05
N GLU A 66 -11.14 11.36 11.79
CA GLU A 66 -11.72 10.11 12.30
C GLU A 66 -11.52 8.89 11.39
N SER A 67 -11.20 9.14 10.12
CA SER A 67 -11.00 8.11 9.12
C SER A 67 -10.12 8.55 7.97
N LEU A 68 -9.52 7.58 7.29
CA LEU A 68 -8.81 7.77 6.01
C LEU A 68 -9.44 6.91 4.91
N VAL A 69 -9.24 7.35 3.67
CA VAL A 69 -9.52 6.54 2.48
C VAL A 69 -8.34 6.63 1.52
N ILE A 70 -7.89 5.47 1.04
CA ILE A 70 -6.95 5.34 -0.08
C ILE A 70 -7.69 4.59 -1.17
N ARG A 71 -7.70 5.10 -2.40
CA ARG A 71 -8.20 4.38 -3.57
C ARG A 71 -7.15 4.37 -4.66
N GLY A 72 -7.08 3.29 -5.42
CA GLY A 72 -6.27 3.28 -6.63
C GLY A 72 -6.83 2.37 -7.70
N ASP A 73 -6.63 2.81 -8.94
CA ASP A 73 -7.01 2.09 -10.14
C ASP A 73 -5.76 1.49 -10.76
N PHE A 74 -5.75 0.18 -10.90
CA PHE A 74 -4.67 -0.58 -11.48
C PHE A 74 -5.06 -1.12 -12.85
N LEU A 75 -4.21 -0.88 -13.84
CA LEU A 75 -4.36 -1.40 -15.19
C LEU A 75 -3.57 -2.71 -15.33
N SER A 76 -4.30 -3.77 -15.66
CA SER A 76 -3.77 -5.11 -15.97
C SER A 76 -4.27 -5.55 -17.35
N ASN A 77 -3.52 -6.43 -18.02
CA ASN A 77 -3.86 -6.96 -19.34
C ASN A 77 -5.15 -7.81 -19.33
N LYS A 78 -5.63 -8.23 -18.16
CA LYS A 78 -6.86 -9.04 -18.03
C LYS A 78 -8.06 -8.16 -17.65
N HIS A 79 -8.03 -7.56 -16.46
CA HIS A 79 -9.10 -6.70 -15.96
C HIS A 79 -8.51 -5.54 -15.13
N PRO A 80 -9.07 -4.32 -15.26
CA PRO A 80 -8.73 -3.24 -14.34
C PRO A 80 -9.22 -3.56 -12.93
N ASP A 81 -8.42 -3.21 -11.93
CA ASP A 81 -8.78 -3.39 -10.52
C ASP A 81 -8.87 -2.04 -9.83
N ASN A 82 -10.03 -1.75 -9.25
CA ASN A 82 -10.23 -0.65 -8.31
C ASN A 82 -10.06 -1.20 -6.89
N VAL A 83 -9.02 -0.78 -6.19
CA VAL A 83 -8.78 -1.16 -4.80
C VAL A 83 -9.00 0.03 -3.90
N ALA A 84 -9.69 -0.19 -2.77
CA ALA A 84 -9.87 0.81 -1.75
C ALA A 84 -9.53 0.27 -0.35
N VAL A 85 -8.87 1.11 0.44
CA VAL A 85 -8.59 0.88 1.85
C VAL A 85 -9.24 2.02 2.63
N GLU A 86 -10.14 1.66 3.53
CA GLU A 86 -10.77 2.59 4.46
C GLU A 86 -10.32 2.20 5.87
N VAL A 87 -9.86 3.17 6.67
CA VAL A 87 -9.53 2.93 8.09
C VAL A 87 -10.28 3.95 8.92
N LYS A 88 -11.09 3.49 9.86
CA LYS A 88 -11.75 4.33 10.86
C LYS A 88 -11.14 4.09 12.23
N ARG A 89 -11.02 5.14 13.05
CA ARG A 89 -10.61 5.00 14.45
C ARG A 89 -11.55 4.07 15.21
N SER A 90 -12.86 4.21 14.99
CA SER A 90 -13.91 3.43 15.66
C SER A 90 -13.97 1.96 15.27
N SER A 91 -13.89 1.66 13.97
CA SER A 91 -14.22 0.31 13.42
C SER A 91 -13.05 -0.40 12.74
N GLY A 92 -11.87 0.20 12.70
CA GLY A 92 -10.69 -0.42 12.12
C GLY A 92 -10.67 -0.35 10.60
N GLN A 93 -10.00 -1.32 9.97
CA GLN A 93 -9.73 -1.34 8.54
C GLN A 93 -10.80 -2.12 7.76
N LYS A 94 -11.20 -1.58 6.62
CA LYS A 94 -11.99 -2.27 5.59
C LYS A 94 -11.25 -2.21 4.26
N LEU A 95 -11.28 -3.32 3.54
CA LEU A 95 -10.67 -3.47 2.23
C LEU A 95 -11.79 -3.68 1.21
N LYS A 96 -11.70 -3.03 0.06
CA LYS A 96 -12.61 -3.25 -1.05
C LYS A 96 -11.85 -3.47 -2.35
N LEU A 97 -12.42 -4.31 -3.19
CA LEU A 97 -11.97 -4.58 -4.55
C LEU A 97 -13.17 -4.53 -5.48
N ASN A 98 -13.13 -3.65 -6.47
CA ASN A 98 -14.19 -3.44 -7.45
C ASN A 98 -15.55 -3.21 -6.75
N GLY A 99 -15.54 -2.42 -5.68
CA GLY A 99 -16.72 -2.11 -4.84
C GLY A 99 -17.07 -3.17 -3.79
N ASN A 100 -16.62 -4.41 -3.93
CA ASN A 100 -16.93 -5.50 -3.01
C ASN A 100 -16.01 -5.50 -1.78
N THR A 101 -16.56 -5.74 -0.60
CA THR A 101 -15.76 -5.82 0.64
C THR A 101 -15.05 -7.16 0.72
N LEU A 102 -13.74 -7.14 0.96
CA LEU A 102 -12.92 -8.33 1.12
C LEU A 102 -12.99 -8.85 2.56
N SER A 103 -12.88 -10.17 2.72
CA SER A 103 -12.83 -10.82 4.04
C SER A 103 -11.48 -10.60 4.74
N GLY A 104 -10.40 -10.38 3.97
CA GLY A 104 -9.09 -10.10 4.52
C GLY A 104 -8.02 -9.75 3.49
N ARG A 105 -6.80 -9.50 3.99
CA ARG A 105 -5.65 -9.10 3.16
C ARG A 105 -5.20 -10.17 2.16
N LYS A 106 -5.42 -11.46 2.47
CA LYS A 106 -5.02 -12.59 1.60
C LYS A 106 -5.60 -12.44 0.18
N GLU A 107 -6.79 -11.86 0.05
CA GLU A 107 -7.45 -11.64 -1.25
C GLU A 107 -6.80 -10.54 -2.11
N LEU A 108 -5.97 -9.67 -1.53
CA LEU A 108 -5.20 -8.65 -2.27
C LEU A 108 -3.81 -9.13 -2.67
N ILE A 109 -3.21 -10.02 -1.87
CA ILE A 109 -1.83 -10.48 -2.07
C ILE A 109 -1.72 -11.20 -3.42
N GLY A 110 -0.70 -10.85 -4.21
CA GLY A 110 -0.44 -11.44 -5.53
C GLY A 110 -1.24 -10.80 -6.67
N ARG A 111 -2.28 -10.01 -6.37
CA ARG A 111 -3.12 -9.35 -7.38
C ARG A 111 -2.41 -8.14 -7.99
N ASN A 112 -2.01 -7.22 -7.11
CA ASN A 112 -1.41 -5.94 -7.48
C ASN A 112 0.02 -5.83 -6.94
N ASN A 113 0.99 -6.52 -7.56
CA ASN A 113 2.33 -6.66 -6.99
C ASN A 113 3.12 -5.34 -6.96
N VAL A 114 3.63 -5.00 -5.78
CA VAL A 114 4.50 -3.83 -5.54
C VAL A 114 5.71 -4.28 -4.75
N VAL A 115 6.89 -3.89 -5.24
CA VAL A 115 8.15 -4.02 -4.52
C VAL A 115 8.56 -2.62 -4.06
N VAL A 116 8.81 -2.46 -2.77
CA VAL A 116 9.36 -1.23 -2.19
C VAL A 116 10.84 -1.46 -2.00
N LEU A 117 11.64 -0.46 -2.35
CA LEU A 117 13.05 -0.38 -2.01
C LEU A 117 13.21 0.83 -1.10
N SER A 118 13.59 0.60 0.16
CA SER A 118 13.74 1.65 1.17
C SER A 118 15.11 1.55 1.83
N PRO A 119 15.74 2.68 2.25
CA PRO A 119 16.92 2.64 3.10
C PRO A 119 16.74 1.81 4.37
N GLU A 120 15.51 1.72 4.87
CA GLU A 120 15.12 0.91 6.04
C GLU A 120 15.36 -0.60 5.83
N GLU A 121 15.46 -1.06 4.58
CA GLU A 121 15.72 -2.45 4.20
C GLU A 121 17.22 -2.82 4.24
N GLN A 122 18.10 -1.91 4.68
CA GLN A 122 19.53 -2.21 4.86
C GLN A 122 19.77 -3.39 5.81
N SER A 123 18.85 -3.62 6.76
CA SER A 123 18.86 -4.75 7.70
C SER A 123 18.81 -6.13 7.02
N ILE A 124 18.34 -6.22 5.77
CA ILE A 124 18.39 -7.49 5.01
C ILE A 124 19.84 -7.93 4.82
N THR A 125 20.74 -6.99 4.51
CA THR A 125 22.14 -7.27 4.20
C THR A 125 23.00 -7.42 5.47
N LYS A 126 22.79 -6.55 6.47
CA LYS A 126 23.64 -6.45 7.66
C LYS A 126 22.99 -6.94 8.96
N GLY A 127 21.70 -7.23 8.93
CA GLY A 127 20.92 -7.61 10.10
C GLY A 127 20.89 -9.11 10.35
N ALA A 128 20.12 -9.47 11.39
CA ALA A 128 19.95 -10.84 11.83
C ALA A 128 19.29 -11.72 10.75
N PRO A 129 19.50 -13.05 10.77
CA PRO A 129 18.86 -13.98 9.85
C PRO A 129 17.32 -13.87 9.78
N ALA A 130 16.69 -13.44 10.88
CA ALA A 130 15.25 -13.22 10.95
C ALA A 130 14.77 -12.15 9.94
N GLU A 131 15.56 -11.12 9.68
CA GLU A 131 15.20 -10.05 8.73
C GLU A 131 15.22 -10.55 7.29
N ARG A 132 16.20 -11.40 6.94
CA ARG A 132 16.24 -12.08 5.63
C ARG A 132 15.06 -13.03 5.45
N ARG A 133 14.71 -13.82 6.48
CA ARG A 133 13.52 -14.70 6.42
C ARG A 133 12.25 -13.90 6.19
N LYS A 134 12.00 -12.84 6.96
CA LYS A 134 10.84 -11.95 6.76
C LYS A 134 10.79 -11.38 5.34
N PHE A 135 11.94 -10.99 4.78
CA PHE A 135 12.01 -10.51 3.40
C PHE A 135 11.61 -11.60 2.39
N PHE A 136 12.20 -12.79 2.47
CA PHE A 136 11.87 -13.89 1.56
C PHE A 136 10.44 -14.38 1.72
N ASP A 137 9.94 -14.49 2.95
CA ASP A 137 8.55 -14.82 3.24
C ASP A 137 7.60 -13.84 2.56
N LYS A 138 7.90 -12.53 2.63
CA LYS A 138 7.14 -11.48 1.95
C LYS A 138 7.18 -11.66 0.43
N MET A 139 8.34 -11.95 -0.16
CA MET A 139 8.49 -12.13 -1.61
C MET A 139 7.76 -13.38 -2.10
N PHE A 140 7.91 -14.52 -1.41
CA PHE A 140 7.25 -15.77 -1.80
C PHE A 140 5.74 -15.69 -1.65
N SER A 141 5.25 -15.02 -0.60
CA SER A 141 3.82 -14.75 -0.43
C SER A 141 3.20 -14.00 -1.61
N MET A 142 3.95 -13.13 -2.30
CA MET A 142 3.44 -12.43 -3.49
C MET A 142 3.43 -13.31 -4.74
N SER A 143 4.37 -14.23 -4.84
CA SER A 143 4.55 -15.08 -6.03
C SER A 143 3.72 -16.36 -6.00
N SER A 144 3.33 -16.84 -4.82
CA SER A 144 2.67 -18.12 -4.62
C SER A 144 1.57 -18.01 -3.57
N HIS A 145 0.32 -18.18 -4.01
CA HIS A 145 -0.83 -18.20 -3.10
C HIS A 145 -0.71 -19.35 -2.08
N ASN A 146 -0.24 -20.53 -2.51
CA ASN A 146 -0.03 -21.70 -1.66
C ASN A 146 0.99 -21.47 -0.53
N TYR A 147 1.85 -20.46 -0.63
CA TYR A 147 2.79 -20.11 0.45
C TYR A 147 2.10 -19.34 1.59
N VAL A 148 0.98 -18.68 1.28
CA VAL A 148 0.23 -17.83 2.20
C VAL A 148 -0.78 -18.63 3.03
N ASP A 149 -1.13 -19.83 2.55
CA ASP A 149 -2.05 -20.78 3.19
C ASP A 149 -1.36 -21.68 4.22
#